data_AF-A0A345PDI5-F1
#
_entry.id   AF-A0A345PDI5-F1
#
_cell.length_a   1.000
_cell.length_b   1.000
_cell.length_c   1.000
_cell.angle_alpha   90.00
_cell.angle_beta   90.00
_cell.angle_gamma   90.00
#
_symmetry.space_group_name_H-M   'P 1'
#
loop_
_entity.id
_entity.type
_entity.pdbx_description
1 polymer ?
#
loop_
_entity_poly.entity_id
_entity_poly.type
_entity_poly.pdbx_seq_one_letter_code
_entity_poly.pdbx_strand_id
1 'polypeptide(L)'
;MRDSIKRIAQRFIVSHFPESDIVLVGGSAVYGNLTTESDIDIIIIDETETPRLECFHFLGWKIEAFIYTALSLELEFQTARYKGMPTIIKMCAEGLLIEDKQGDGKEFQREAKILYEQGSQLWDEDQINAARYQITDFLSDFRSSEDFEENLFILNKLINTLTELILRADGNWVGEGKWLARNLKSYDKDMCDKLVKYTKTYMNTNDKTELISFIQSTLDNYGGELFVGYKEFFF
;
A
#
# COMPACT_ATOMS: atom_id res chain seq x y z
N MET A 1 -8.33 -5.58 24.52
CA MET A 1 -7.58 -6.10 23.36
C MET A 1 -6.35 -5.25 23.04
N ARG A 2 -6.49 -3.92 22.91
CA ARG A 2 -5.33 -3.02 22.75
C ARG A 2 -4.32 -3.11 23.91
N ASP A 3 -4.80 -3.11 25.15
CA ASP A 3 -3.92 -3.25 26.33
C ASP A 3 -3.23 -4.62 26.43
N SER A 4 -3.86 -5.68 25.91
CA SER A 4 -3.23 -7.01 25.88
C SER A 4 -2.11 -7.07 24.82
N ILE A 5 -2.33 -6.51 23.64
CA ILE A 5 -1.29 -6.44 22.60
C ILE A 5 -0.12 -5.57 23.04
N LYS A 6 -0.40 -4.40 23.62
CA LYS A 6 0.65 -3.54 24.19
C LYS A 6 1.53 -4.31 25.17
N ARG A 7 0.93 -5.05 26.12
CA ARG A 7 1.68 -5.87 27.08
C ARG A 7 2.50 -6.98 26.42
N ILE A 8 1.98 -7.62 25.37
CA ILE A 8 2.70 -8.68 24.65
C ILE A 8 3.89 -8.09 23.90
N ALA A 9 3.69 -6.99 23.18
CA ALA A 9 4.77 -6.27 22.50
C ALA A 9 5.84 -5.80 23.48
N GLN A 10 5.46 -5.19 24.61
CA GLN A 10 6.43 -4.78 25.64
C GLN A 10 7.26 -5.96 26.17
N ARG A 11 6.61 -7.11 26.45
CA ARG A 11 7.34 -8.32 26.88
C ARG A 11 8.26 -8.87 25.78
N PHE A 12 7.85 -8.77 24.53
CA PHE A 12 8.65 -9.20 23.38
C PHE A 12 9.90 -8.33 23.23
N ILE A 13 9.75 -7.01 23.33
CA ILE A 13 10.86 -6.05 23.22
C ILE A 13 11.87 -6.24 24.33
N VAL A 14 11.43 -6.32 25.59
CA VAL A 14 12.32 -6.56 26.73
C VAL A 14 13.15 -7.83 26.58
N SER A 15 12.62 -8.87 25.91
CA SER A 15 13.34 -10.14 25.77
C SER A 15 14.21 -10.26 24.51
N HIS A 16 13.91 -9.52 23.42
CA HIS A 16 14.60 -9.67 22.13
C HIS A 16 15.36 -8.40 21.70
N PHE A 17 14.85 -7.21 22.03
CA PHE A 17 15.39 -5.92 21.61
C PHE A 17 15.48 -4.96 22.82
N PRO A 18 16.20 -5.31 23.90
CA PRO A 18 16.25 -4.50 25.11
C PRO A 18 16.95 -3.14 24.91
N GLU A 19 17.73 -3.00 23.83
CA GLU A 19 18.46 -1.76 23.54
C GLU A 19 17.70 -0.77 22.65
N SER A 20 16.52 -1.14 22.14
CA SER A 20 15.73 -0.34 21.21
C SER A 20 15.50 1.09 21.71
N ASP A 21 15.69 2.07 20.83
CA ASP A 21 15.50 3.48 21.13
C ASP A 21 14.02 3.86 21.10
N ILE A 22 13.32 3.49 20.02
CA ILE A 22 11.89 3.75 19.82
C ILE A 22 11.20 2.48 19.36
N VAL A 23 10.06 2.16 19.95
CA VAL A 23 9.21 1.07 19.49
C VAL A 23 7.76 1.49 19.33
N LEU A 24 7.19 1.19 18.16
CA LEU A 24 5.82 1.47 17.80
C LEU A 24 5.10 0.18 17.43
N VAL A 25 3.92 -0.05 17.99
CA VAL A 25 3.02 -1.10 17.51
C VAL A 25 2.14 -0.49 16.43
N GLY A 26 2.11 -1.12 15.26
CA GLY A 26 1.40 -0.64 14.08
C GLY A 26 0.26 -1.54 13.63
N GLY A 27 -0.12 -1.38 12.36
CA GLY A 27 -1.03 -2.25 11.63
C GLY A 27 -2.37 -2.54 12.30
N SER A 28 -2.92 -3.72 12.01
CA SER A 28 -4.31 -4.07 12.35
C SER A 28 -4.63 -4.00 13.85
N ALA A 29 -3.60 -4.19 14.69
CA ALA A 29 -3.65 -4.09 16.14
C ALA A 29 -4.05 -2.71 16.66
N VAL A 30 -3.62 -1.63 15.99
CA VAL A 30 -3.93 -0.26 16.39
C VAL A 30 -5.33 0.16 15.91
N TYR A 31 -5.72 -0.29 14.72
CA TYR A 31 -6.99 0.11 14.09
C TYR A 31 -8.21 -0.70 14.54
N GLY A 32 -8.06 -1.62 15.50
CA GLY A 32 -9.17 -2.40 16.08
C GLY A 32 -9.78 -3.45 15.14
N ASN A 33 -9.07 -3.82 14.07
CA ASN A 33 -9.54 -4.74 13.03
C ASN A 33 -8.84 -6.11 13.08
N LEU A 34 -8.46 -6.55 14.29
CA LEU A 34 -7.78 -7.83 14.49
C LEU A 34 -8.71 -9.00 14.16
N THR A 35 -8.19 -9.97 13.43
CA THR A 35 -8.81 -11.28 13.21
C THR A 35 -7.96 -12.37 13.84
N THR A 36 -8.42 -13.62 13.82
CA THR A 36 -7.61 -14.77 14.24
C THR A 36 -6.35 -14.98 13.40
N GLU A 37 -6.32 -14.41 12.19
CA GLU A 37 -5.19 -14.50 11.27
C GLU A 37 -4.20 -13.32 11.41
N SER A 38 -4.55 -12.30 12.20
CA SER A 38 -3.73 -11.10 12.38
C SER A 38 -2.43 -11.40 13.13
N ASP A 39 -1.37 -10.78 12.64
CA ASP A 39 -0.09 -10.55 13.30
C ASP A 39 -0.10 -9.26 14.13
N ILE A 40 0.93 -9.10 14.95
CA ILE A 40 1.29 -7.85 15.61
C ILE A 40 2.45 -7.25 14.85
N ASP A 41 2.21 -6.13 14.17
CA ASP A 41 3.24 -5.35 13.49
C ASP A 41 3.97 -4.46 14.48
N ILE A 42 5.29 -4.51 14.49
CA ILE A 42 6.15 -3.71 15.37
C ILE A 42 7.21 -3.01 14.53
N ILE A 43 7.30 -1.68 14.64
CA ILE A 43 8.45 -0.91 14.15
C ILE A 43 9.43 -0.74 15.31
N ILE A 44 10.69 -1.12 15.08
CA ILE A 44 11.78 -1.02 16.05
C ILE A 44 12.86 -0.13 15.44
N ILE A 45 13.25 0.92 16.15
CA ILE A 45 14.38 1.77 15.81
C ILE A 45 15.49 1.46 16.82
N ASP A 46 16.60 0.94 16.32
CA ASP A 46 17.75 0.52 17.14
C ASP A 46 19.04 0.64 16.31
N GLU A 47 19.94 1.54 16.70
CA GLU A 47 21.20 1.80 16.01
C GLU A 47 22.22 0.63 16.12
N THR A 48 21.99 -0.31 17.03
CA THR A 48 22.85 -1.48 17.21
C THR A 48 22.46 -2.67 16.33
N GLU A 49 21.29 -2.60 15.69
CA GLU A 49 20.72 -3.67 14.89
C GLU A 49 20.99 -3.53 13.39
N THR A 50 20.90 -4.64 12.66
CA THR A 50 20.92 -4.63 11.19
C THR A 50 19.49 -4.51 10.67
N PRO A 51 19.19 -3.53 9.78
CA PRO A 51 17.84 -3.34 9.26
C PRO A 51 17.28 -4.57 8.55
N ARG A 52 16.08 -5.00 8.93
CA ARG A 52 15.41 -6.19 8.37
C ARG A 52 13.95 -6.28 8.78
N LEU A 53 13.17 -7.08 8.05
CA LEU A 53 11.93 -7.66 8.55
C LEU A 53 12.26 -9.03 9.15
N GLU A 54 11.86 -9.27 10.40
CA GLU A 54 11.98 -10.57 11.05
C GLU A 54 10.66 -10.99 11.70
N CYS A 55 10.24 -12.22 11.43
CA CYS A 55 8.96 -12.76 11.90
C CYS A 55 9.17 -13.71 13.10
N PHE A 56 8.32 -13.58 14.12
CA PHE A 56 8.42 -14.36 15.35
C PHE A 56 7.10 -15.02 15.73
N HIS A 57 7.20 -16.08 16.52
CA HIS A 57 6.10 -16.57 17.34
C HIS A 57 6.39 -16.27 18.81
N PHE A 58 5.55 -15.48 19.47
CA PHE A 58 5.75 -15.08 20.86
C PHE A 58 4.43 -15.10 21.64
N LEU A 59 4.40 -15.87 22.73
CA LEU A 59 3.20 -16.01 23.60
C LEU A 59 1.91 -16.32 22.82
N GLY A 60 2.01 -17.13 21.76
CA GLY A 60 0.88 -17.53 20.91
C GLY A 60 0.51 -16.53 19.81
N TRP A 61 1.29 -15.47 19.61
CA TRP A 61 1.09 -14.48 18.55
C TRP A 61 2.16 -14.58 17.47
N LYS A 62 1.76 -14.36 16.21
CA LYS A 62 2.68 -14.00 15.14
C LYS A 62 3.05 -12.53 15.31
N ILE A 63 4.34 -12.22 15.21
CA ILE A 63 4.86 -10.85 15.25
C ILE A 63 5.69 -10.62 13.99
N GLU A 64 5.44 -9.50 13.32
CA GLU A 64 6.31 -8.98 12.27
C GLU A 64 7.07 -7.78 12.84
N ALA A 65 8.38 -7.93 13.03
CA ALA A 65 9.25 -6.87 13.52
C ALA A 65 9.99 -6.23 12.34
N PHE A 66 9.68 -4.98 12.06
CA PHE A 66 10.37 -4.15 11.08
C PHE A 66 11.43 -3.33 11.81
N ILE A 67 12.68 -3.76 11.66
CA ILE A 67 13.83 -3.25 12.41
C ILE A 67 14.60 -2.29 11.51
N TYR A 68 14.85 -1.08 12.00
CA TYR A 68 15.54 -0.03 11.28
C TYR A 68 16.57 0.68 12.17
N THR A 69 17.55 1.29 11.51
CA THR A 69 18.29 2.43 12.07
C THR A 69 17.61 3.71 11.58
N ALA A 70 17.93 4.88 12.16
CA ALA A 70 17.37 6.15 11.70
C ALA A 70 17.64 6.38 10.20
N LEU A 71 18.85 6.06 9.74
CA LEU A 71 19.25 6.21 8.34
C LEU A 71 18.46 5.28 7.41
N SER A 72 18.29 4.00 7.77
CA SER A 72 17.57 3.06 6.90
C SER A 72 16.06 3.34 6.89
N LEU A 73 15.52 3.90 7.97
CA LEU A 73 14.12 4.32 8.03
C LEU A 73 13.86 5.56 7.17
N GLU A 74 14.78 6.52 7.14
CA GLU A 74 14.69 7.66 6.23
C GLU A 74 14.67 7.21 4.76
N LEU A 75 15.56 6.27 4.40
CA LEU A 75 15.58 5.68 3.06
C LEU A 75 14.29 4.91 2.75
N GLU A 76 13.73 4.20 3.74
CA GLU A 76 12.43 3.55 3.61
C GLU A 76 11.32 4.57 3.35
N PHE A 77 11.29 5.72 4.03
CA PHE A 77 10.29 6.76 3.78
C PHE A 77 10.41 7.36 2.37
N GLN A 78 11.62 7.59 1.88
CA GLN A 78 11.85 8.04 0.51
C GLN A 78 11.38 6.99 -0.50
N THR A 79 11.72 5.73 -0.27
CA THR A 79 11.31 4.59 -1.10
C THR A 79 9.79 4.42 -1.09
N ALA A 80 9.17 4.52 0.08
CA ALA A 80 7.72 4.48 0.26
C ALA A 80 7.03 5.56 -0.58
N ARG A 81 7.49 6.81 -0.52
CA ARG A 81 6.95 7.92 -1.33
C ARG A 81 7.15 7.69 -2.82
N TYR A 82 8.31 7.22 -3.23
CA TYR A 82 8.60 6.90 -4.64
C TYR A 82 7.74 5.75 -5.17
N LYS A 83 7.50 4.71 -4.35
CA LYS A 83 6.65 3.55 -4.71
C LYS A 83 5.16 3.78 -4.43
N GLY A 84 4.78 4.86 -3.76
CA GLY A 84 3.40 5.11 -3.31
C GLY A 84 2.89 4.09 -2.28
N MET A 85 3.78 3.46 -1.52
CA MET A 85 3.44 2.44 -0.52
C MET A 85 3.55 2.99 0.90
N PRO A 86 2.43 3.18 1.64
CA PRO A 86 2.45 3.90 2.91
C PRO A 86 2.78 3.05 4.14
N THR A 87 3.05 1.75 4.00
CA THR A 87 2.99 0.78 5.12
C THR A 87 3.81 1.21 6.34
N ILE A 88 5.11 1.42 6.18
CA ILE A 88 6.00 1.76 7.31
C ILE A 88 5.75 3.18 7.80
N ILE A 89 5.67 4.16 6.89
CA ILE A 89 5.47 5.57 7.26
C ILE A 89 4.16 5.81 8.01
N LYS A 90 3.09 5.12 7.61
CA LYS A 90 1.80 5.16 8.29
C LYS A 90 1.88 4.53 9.68
N MET A 91 2.55 3.39 9.81
CA MET A 91 2.75 2.76 11.13
C MET A 91 3.55 3.66 12.06
N CYS A 92 4.54 4.40 11.55
CA CYS A 92 5.27 5.39 12.33
C CYS A 92 4.37 6.57 12.76
N ALA A 93 3.58 7.10 11.82
CA ALA A 93 2.69 8.25 12.06
C ALA A 93 1.53 7.96 13.04
N GLU A 94 0.89 6.80 12.93
CA GLU A 94 -0.36 6.47 13.63
C GLU A 94 -0.17 5.40 14.73
N GLY A 95 1.02 4.79 14.79
CA GLY A 95 1.33 3.68 15.70
C GLY A 95 1.21 4.03 17.19
N LEU A 96 1.01 3.00 17.99
CA LEU A 96 1.06 3.10 19.44
C LEU A 96 2.52 3.05 19.90
N LEU A 97 3.06 4.18 20.35
CA LEU A 97 4.38 4.26 20.98
C LEU A 97 4.38 3.47 22.30
N ILE A 98 5.27 2.48 22.40
CA ILE A 98 5.40 1.61 23.57
C ILE A 98 6.75 1.71 24.28
N GLU A 99 7.81 2.11 23.56
CA GLU A 99 9.13 2.44 24.11
C GLU A 99 9.65 3.73 23.47
N ASP A 100 10.33 4.56 24.27
CA ASP A 100 10.88 5.87 23.90
C ASP A 100 12.03 6.20 24.87
N LYS A 101 13.22 5.67 24.58
CA LYS A 101 14.38 5.69 25.47
C LYS A 101 14.98 7.09 25.61
N GLN A 102 14.95 7.88 24.53
CA GLN A 102 15.55 9.21 24.47
C GLN A 102 14.52 10.35 24.61
N GLY A 103 13.22 10.05 24.56
CA GLY A 103 12.13 11.02 24.74
C GLY A 103 11.76 11.78 23.46
N ASP A 104 12.27 11.34 22.31
CA ASP A 104 12.07 11.92 20.97
C ASP A 104 11.00 11.20 20.15
N GLY A 105 10.46 10.08 20.65
CA GLY A 105 9.47 9.27 19.93
C GLY A 105 8.23 10.05 19.47
N LYS A 106 7.76 11.04 20.25
CA LYS A 106 6.62 11.89 19.83
C LYS A 106 6.94 12.84 18.70
N GLU A 107 8.16 13.37 18.67
CA GLU A 107 8.61 14.23 17.58
C GLU A 107 8.80 13.41 16.30
N PHE A 108 9.40 12.23 16.43
CA PHE A 108 9.50 11.25 15.35
C PHE A 108 8.12 10.93 14.72
N GLN A 109 7.10 10.62 15.54
CA GLN A 109 5.75 10.35 15.02
C GLN A 109 5.16 11.58 14.29
N ARG A 110 5.46 12.80 14.76
CA ARG A 110 4.99 14.05 14.15
C ARG A 110 5.61 14.23 12.77
N GLU A 111 6.90 13.97 12.62
CA GLU A 111 7.61 14.04 11.33
C GLU A 111 7.09 13.00 10.34
N ALA A 112 6.95 11.74 10.78
CA ALA A 112 6.37 10.67 9.97
C ALA A 112 4.95 11.03 9.51
N LYS A 113 4.15 11.65 10.40
CA LYS A 113 2.79 12.11 10.08
C LYS A 113 2.78 13.21 9.03
N ILE A 114 3.67 14.19 9.11
CA ILE A 114 3.79 15.25 8.09
C ILE A 114 4.09 14.63 6.73
N LEU A 115 5.05 13.71 6.66
CA LEU A 115 5.40 13.05 5.40
C LEU A 115 4.27 12.16 4.87
N TYR A 116 3.54 11.46 5.76
CA TYR A 116 2.38 10.67 5.37
C TYR A 116 1.24 11.55 4.82
N GLU A 117 0.96 12.70 5.44
CA GLU A 117 -0.05 13.65 4.99
C GLU A 117 0.33 14.35 3.67
N GLN A 118 1.63 14.47 3.36
CA GLN A 118 2.11 14.97 2.07
C GLN A 118 1.86 14.03 0.89
N GLY A 119 1.60 12.74 1.15
CA GLY A 119 1.34 11.76 0.09
C GLY A 119 2.59 11.21 -0.60
N SER A 120 2.34 10.38 -1.61
CA SER A 120 3.38 9.82 -2.46
C SER A 120 3.98 10.89 -3.38
N GLN A 121 5.12 10.57 -3.98
CA GLN A 121 5.61 11.37 -5.09
C GLN A 121 4.62 11.29 -6.26
N LEU A 122 4.28 12.46 -6.81
CA LEU A 122 3.48 12.58 -8.02
C LEU A 122 4.19 11.88 -9.18
N TRP A 123 3.42 11.18 -10.00
CA TRP A 123 3.94 10.66 -11.25
C TRP A 123 4.22 11.78 -12.24
N ASP A 124 5.33 11.63 -12.97
CA ASP A 124 5.60 12.44 -14.14
C ASP A 124 4.82 11.94 -15.37
N GLU A 125 4.96 12.67 -16.47
CA GLU A 125 4.26 12.37 -17.71
C GLU A 125 4.67 11.00 -18.30
N ASP A 126 5.93 10.60 -18.14
CA ASP A 126 6.43 9.32 -18.66
C ASP A 126 5.82 8.14 -17.87
N GLN A 127 5.72 8.26 -16.54
CA GLN A 127 5.05 7.28 -15.69
C GLN A 127 3.56 7.17 -16.00
N ILE A 128 2.87 8.29 -16.18
CA ILE A 128 1.45 8.32 -16.59
C ILE A 128 1.29 7.66 -17.96
N ASN A 129 2.14 7.99 -18.93
CA ASN A 129 2.10 7.41 -20.28
C ASN A 129 2.40 5.90 -20.27
N ALA A 130 3.33 5.43 -19.45
CA ALA A 130 3.61 4.01 -19.29
C ALA A 130 2.39 3.25 -18.75
N ALA A 131 1.72 3.78 -17.72
CA ALA A 131 0.50 3.18 -17.19
C ALA A 131 -0.64 3.20 -18.22
N ARG A 132 -0.83 4.31 -18.95
CA ARG A 132 -1.82 4.40 -20.03
C ARG A 132 -1.57 3.36 -21.13
N TYR A 133 -0.32 3.19 -21.53
CA TYR A 133 0.06 2.17 -22.51
C TYR A 133 -0.27 0.77 -22.03
N GLN A 134 0.14 0.42 -20.80
CA GLN A 134 -0.17 -0.89 -20.21
C GLN A 134 -1.68 -1.15 -20.11
N ILE A 135 -2.46 -0.16 -19.68
CA ILE A 135 -3.93 -0.26 -19.61
C ILE A 135 -4.52 -0.46 -21.01
N THR A 136 -3.99 0.22 -22.02
CA THR A 136 -4.43 0.10 -23.41
C THR A 136 -4.18 -1.31 -23.96
N ASP A 137 -2.98 -1.85 -23.71
CA ASP A 137 -2.60 -3.20 -24.10
C ASP A 137 -3.51 -4.25 -23.43
N PHE A 138 -3.66 -4.17 -22.10
CA PHE A 138 -4.57 -5.06 -21.37
C PHE A 138 -6.03 -4.91 -21.77
N LEU A 139 -6.50 -3.71 -22.14
CA LEU A 139 -7.85 -3.51 -22.67
C LEU A 139 -8.02 -4.21 -24.03
N SER A 140 -7.01 -4.19 -24.90
CA SER A 140 -7.04 -4.90 -26.18
C SER A 140 -7.15 -6.41 -25.98
N ASP A 141 -6.35 -6.96 -25.09
CA ASP A 141 -6.40 -8.39 -24.74
C ASP A 141 -7.74 -8.77 -24.09
N PHE A 142 -8.21 -7.96 -23.13
CA PHE A 142 -9.49 -8.19 -22.47
C PHE A 142 -10.67 -8.10 -23.42
N ARG A 143 -10.62 -7.26 -24.46
CA ARG A 143 -11.66 -7.18 -25.50
C ARG A 143 -11.70 -8.43 -26.39
N SER A 144 -10.55 -9.02 -26.68
CA SER A 144 -10.40 -10.05 -27.70
C SER A 144 -10.45 -11.48 -27.15
N SER A 145 -10.05 -11.69 -25.89
CA SER A 145 -10.08 -13.01 -25.28
C SER A 145 -11.51 -13.43 -24.93
N GLU A 146 -11.93 -14.63 -25.35
CA GLU A 146 -13.22 -15.22 -24.92
C GLU A 146 -13.03 -16.21 -23.74
N ASP A 147 -11.78 -16.52 -23.38
CA ASP A 147 -11.44 -17.48 -22.34
C ASP A 147 -11.50 -16.85 -20.95
N PHE A 148 -12.27 -17.44 -20.04
CA PHE A 148 -12.44 -16.86 -18.70
C PHE A 148 -11.17 -16.92 -17.86
N GLU A 149 -10.33 -17.95 -18.03
CA GLU A 149 -9.09 -18.08 -17.28
C GLU A 149 -8.12 -16.96 -17.66
N GLU A 150 -7.89 -16.73 -18.96
CA GLU A 150 -7.09 -15.61 -19.47
C GLU A 150 -7.62 -14.27 -18.97
N ASN A 151 -8.93 -14.05 -19.12
CA ASN A 151 -9.57 -12.81 -18.73
C ASN A 151 -9.43 -12.51 -17.22
N LEU A 152 -9.41 -13.54 -16.36
CA LEU A 152 -9.18 -13.36 -14.92
C LEU A 152 -7.81 -12.75 -14.64
N PHE A 153 -6.76 -13.23 -15.31
CA PHE A 153 -5.39 -12.72 -15.14
C PHE A 153 -5.24 -11.31 -15.73
N ILE A 154 -5.80 -11.07 -16.92
CA ILE A 154 -5.80 -9.74 -17.56
C ILE A 154 -6.53 -8.73 -16.68
N LEU A 155 -7.73 -9.07 -16.22
CA LEU A 155 -8.55 -8.21 -15.36
C LEU A 155 -7.83 -7.84 -14.07
N ASN A 156 -7.14 -8.79 -13.44
CA ASN A 156 -6.36 -8.51 -12.24
C ASN A 156 -5.25 -7.48 -12.52
N LYS A 157 -4.53 -7.59 -13.64
CA LYS A 157 -3.52 -6.59 -14.04
C LYS A 157 -4.17 -5.24 -14.33
N LEU A 158 -5.23 -5.23 -15.11
CA LEU A 158 -5.95 -4.03 -15.53
C LEU A 158 -6.48 -3.22 -14.33
N ILE A 159 -7.13 -3.87 -13.36
CA ILE A 159 -7.64 -3.21 -12.14
C ILE A 159 -6.49 -2.62 -11.31
N ASN A 160 -5.40 -3.36 -11.14
CA ASN A 160 -4.25 -2.90 -10.35
C ASN A 160 -3.59 -1.69 -11.01
N THR A 161 -3.26 -1.76 -12.30
CA THR A 161 -2.63 -0.65 -13.03
C THR A 161 -3.53 0.58 -13.11
N LEU A 162 -4.84 0.39 -13.34
CA LEU A 162 -5.80 1.50 -13.36
C LEU A 162 -5.88 2.19 -11.99
N THR A 163 -6.03 1.42 -10.91
CA THR A 163 -6.14 1.97 -9.55
C THR A 163 -4.85 2.68 -9.15
N GLU A 164 -3.69 2.12 -9.52
CA GLU A 164 -2.40 2.77 -9.30
C GLU A 164 -2.31 4.09 -10.06
N LEU A 165 -2.65 4.14 -11.34
CA LEU A 165 -2.67 5.38 -12.13
C LEU A 165 -3.51 6.46 -11.46
N ILE A 166 -4.74 6.12 -11.06
CA ILE A 166 -5.66 7.08 -10.44
C ILE A 166 -5.06 7.70 -9.19
N LEU A 167 -4.54 6.86 -8.31
CA LEU A 167 -4.01 7.32 -7.02
C LEU A 167 -2.69 8.08 -7.21
N ARG A 168 -1.76 7.53 -8.01
CA ARG A 168 -0.40 8.06 -8.16
C ARG A 168 -0.33 9.34 -8.97
N ALA A 169 -1.19 9.51 -9.98
CA ALA A 169 -1.27 10.75 -10.75
C ALA A 169 -1.59 11.96 -9.85
N ASP A 170 -2.32 11.74 -8.75
CA ASP A 170 -2.72 12.78 -7.80
C ASP A 170 -1.90 12.74 -6.48
N GLY A 171 -0.84 11.94 -6.42
CA GLY A 171 0.06 11.87 -5.26
C GLY A 171 -0.52 11.13 -4.05
N ASN A 172 -1.57 10.33 -4.27
CA ASN A 172 -2.17 9.51 -3.23
C ASN A 172 -1.43 8.19 -3.03
N TRP A 173 -1.48 7.71 -1.78
CA TRP A 173 -0.99 6.39 -1.42
C TRP A 173 -1.83 5.29 -2.05
N VAL A 174 -1.18 4.23 -2.54
CA VAL A 174 -1.81 3.10 -3.21
C VAL A 174 -2.14 2.01 -2.20
N GLY A 175 -1.12 1.40 -1.60
CA GLY A 175 -1.26 0.29 -0.65
C GLY A 175 -1.58 -1.05 -1.31
N GLU A 176 -1.53 -2.12 -0.52
CA GLU A 176 -1.67 -3.49 -1.03
C GLU A 176 -2.92 -4.20 -0.50
N GLY A 177 -3.43 -5.15 -1.30
CA GLY A 177 -4.58 -5.99 -0.95
C GLY A 177 -5.79 -5.17 -0.51
N LYS A 178 -6.17 -5.28 0.78
CA LYS A 178 -7.30 -4.54 1.35
C LYS A 178 -7.11 -3.02 1.25
N TRP A 179 -5.86 -2.54 1.31
CA TRP A 179 -5.57 -1.11 1.32
C TRP A 179 -5.72 -0.46 -0.04
N LEU A 180 -5.49 -1.19 -1.15
CA LEU A 180 -5.75 -0.68 -2.49
C LEU A 180 -7.21 -0.21 -2.63
N ALA A 181 -8.15 -1.07 -2.25
CA ALA A 181 -9.58 -0.74 -2.27
C ALA A 181 -9.96 0.36 -1.26
N ARG A 182 -9.37 0.36 -0.06
CA ARG A 182 -9.65 1.38 0.97
C ARG A 182 -9.15 2.75 0.56
N ASN A 183 -7.97 2.83 -0.04
CA ASN A 183 -7.38 4.09 -0.49
C ASN A 183 -8.14 4.62 -1.70
N LEU A 184 -8.45 3.79 -2.71
CA LEU A 184 -9.30 4.20 -3.83
C LEU A 184 -10.65 4.73 -3.34
N LYS A 185 -11.31 4.04 -2.41
CA LYS A 185 -12.59 4.48 -1.85
C LYS A 185 -12.49 5.78 -1.05
N SER A 186 -11.34 6.03 -0.42
CA SER A 186 -11.11 7.26 0.36
C SER A 186 -10.81 8.44 -0.55
N TYR A 187 -10.15 8.19 -1.68
CA TYR A 187 -9.89 9.15 -2.75
C TYR A 187 -11.18 9.51 -3.50
N ASP A 188 -11.85 8.49 -4.08
CA ASP A 188 -13.12 8.65 -4.77
C ASP A 188 -14.02 7.42 -4.55
N LYS A 189 -15.05 7.62 -3.72
CA LYS A 189 -16.01 6.58 -3.38
C LYS A 189 -16.87 6.14 -4.57
N ASP A 190 -17.34 7.07 -5.39
CA ASP A 190 -18.24 6.75 -6.50
C ASP A 190 -17.49 5.93 -7.57
N MET A 191 -16.25 6.32 -7.84
CA MET A 191 -15.35 5.58 -8.71
C MET A 191 -15.10 4.16 -8.21
N CYS A 192 -14.75 4.00 -6.93
CA CYS A 192 -14.55 2.69 -6.32
C CYS A 192 -15.81 1.82 -6.40
N ASP A 193 -16.97 2.38 -6.08
CA ASP A 193 -18.24 1.65 -6.07
C ASP A 193 -18.65 1.24 -7.50
N LYS A 194 -18.40 2.09 -8.53
CA LYS A 194 -18.60 1.76 -9.96
C LYS A 194 -17.67 0.65 -10.45
N LEU A 195 -16.36 0.75 -10.16
CA LEU A 195 -15.40 -0.28 -10.55
C LEU A 195 -15.82 -1.65 -9.99
N VAL A 196 -16.14 -1.72 -8.70
CA VAL A 196 -16.60 -2.95 -8.05
C VAL A 196 -17.91 -3.45 -8.67
N LYS A 197 -18.87 -2.56 -8.95
CA LYS A 197 -20.14 -2.92 -9.58
C LYS A 197 -19.92 -3.57 -10.95
N TYR A 198 -19.16 -2.93 -11.85
CA TYR A 198 -18.98 -3.42 -13.21
C TYR A 198 -18.10 -4.67 -13.26
N THR A 199 -17.07 -4.76 -12.42
CA THR A 199 -16.32 -6.01 -12.23
C THR A 199 -17.23 -7.14 -11.77
N LYS A 200 -18.12 -6.88 -10.79
CA LYS A 200 -19.08 -7.89 -10.33
C LYS A 200 -20.08 -8.29 -11.42
N THR A 201 -20.54 -7.37 -12.25
CA THR A 201 -21.37 -7.69 -13.41
C THR A 201 -20.62 -8.67 -14.33
N TYR A 202 -19.41 -8.31 -14.76
CA TYR A 202 -18.56 -9.15 -15.61
C TYR A 202 -18.37 -10.56 -15.01
N MET A 203 -17.99 -10.66 -13.73
CA MET A 203 -17.75 -11.96 -13.09
C MET A 203 -18.99 -12.86 -13.03
N ASN A 204 -20.20 -12.30 -13.09
CA ASN A 204 -21.45 -13.07 -13.04
C ASN A 204 -22.04 -13.39 -14.42
N THR A 205 -21.76 -12.57 -15.43
CA THR A 205 -22.43 -12.65 -16.74
C THR A 205 -21.48 -12.88 -17.90
N ASN A 206 -20.17 -12.77 -17.67
CA ASN A 206 -19.11 -12.66 -18.69
C ASN A 206 -19.28 -11.45 -19.65
N ASP A 207 -20.18 -10.50 -19.34
CA ASP A 207 -20.38 -9.27 -20.12
C ASP A 207 -19.36 -8.21 -19.70
N LYS A 208 -18.49 -7.82 -20.63
CA LYS A 208 -17.37 -6.90 -20.41
C LYS A 208 -17.74 -5.43 -20.69
N THR A 209 -18.92 -5.18 -21.25
CA THR A 209 -19.25 -3.91 -21.91
C THR A 209 -19.17 -2.72 -20.95
N GLU A 210 -19.84 -2.78 -19.80
CA GLU A 210 -19.85 -1.69 -18.82
C GLU A 210 -18.47 -1.46 -18.19
N LEU A 211 -17.73 -2.54 -17.94
CA LEU A 211 -16.40 -2.45 -17.33
C LEU A 211 -15.40 -1.81 -18.30
N ILE A 212 -15.36 -2.26 -19.56
CA ILE A 212 -14.50 -1.66 -20.59
C ILE A 212 -14.82 -0.17 -20.75
N SER A 213 -16.11 0.18 -20.89
CA SER A 213 -16.53 1.57 -21.06
C SER A 213 -16.14 2.45 -19.87
N PHE A 214 -16.28 1.94 -18.64
CA PHE A 214 -15.86 2.65 -17.44
C PHE A 214 -14.35 2.90 -17.42
N ILE A 215 -13.54 1.89 -17.74
CA ILE A 215 -12.07 2.02 -17.75
C ILE A 215 -11.62 3.01 -18.82
N GLN A 216 -12.21 2.95 -20.02
CA GLN A 216 -11.93 3.93 -21.09
C GLN A 216 -12.26 5.36 -20.65
N SER A 217 -13.46 5.58 -20.11
CA SER A 217 -13.88 6.91 -19.65
C SER A 217 -13.02 7.45 -18.50
N THR A 218 -12.46 6.55 -17.69
CA THR A 218 -11.49 6.90 -16.66
C THR A 218 -10.16 7.33 -17.29
N LEU A 219 -9.70 6.58 -18.29
CA LEU A 219 -8.44 6.83 -18.98
C LEU A 219 -8.46 8.14 -19.77
N ASP A 220 -9.63 8.58 -20.24
CA ASP A 220 -9.82 9.87 -20.92
C ASP A 220 -9.37 11.07 -20.05
N ASN A 221 -9.48 10.98 -18.72
CA ASN A 221 -8.97 12.00 -17.80
C ASN A 221 -7.44 12.12 -17.80
N TYR A 222 -6.75 11.09 -18.30
CA TYR A 222 -5.29 11.03 -18.43
C TYR A 222 -4.85 11.12 -19.89
N GLY A 223 -5.74 11.48 -20.82
CA GLY A 223 -5.46 11.59 -22.25
C GLY A 223 -5.89 10.38 -23.09
N GLY A 224 -6.59 9.42 -22.50
CA GLY A 224 -7.18 8.26 -23.19
C GLY A 224 -6.18 7.14 -23.47
N GLU A 225 -6.62 6.15 -24.25
CA GLU A 225 -5.79 5.01 -24.70
C GLU A 225 -4.53 5.51 -25.44
N LEU A 226 -3.40 4.83 -25.20
CA LEU A 226 -2.10 5.18 -25.75
C LEU A 226 -1.42 3.92 -26.30
N PHE A 227 -1.25 3.86 -27.62
CA PHE A 227 -0.44 2.85 -28.28
C PHE A 227 0.47 3.52 -29.31
N VAL A 228 -0.14 4.22 -30.26
CA VAL A 228 0.59 4.98 -31.28
C VAL A 228 1.39 6.09 -30.61
N GLY A 229 2.70 6.06 -30.82
CA GLY A 229 3.62 7.10 -30.31
C GLY A 229 4.23 6.81 -28.95
N TYR A 230 3.77 5.77 -28.23
CA TYR A 230 4.45 5.32 -27.02
C TYR A 230 5.86 4.81 -27.36
N LYS A 231 6.82 5.13 -26.48
CA LYS A 231 8.21 4.71 -26.61
C LYS A 231 8.75 4.38 -25.23
N GLU A 232 9.37 3.22 -25.12
CA GLU A 232 10.14 2.80 -23.97
C GLU A 232 11.57 2.54 -24.45
N PHE A 233 12.56 2.97 -23.67
CA PHE A 233 13.97 2.74 -23.99
C PHE A 233 14.53 1.70 -23.03
N PHE A 234 15.02 0.60 -23.58
CA PHE A 234 15.74 -0.41 -22.82
C PHE A 234 17.17 0.08 -22.58
N PHE A 235 17.44 0.54 -21.36
CA PHE A 235 18.79 0.90 -20.91
C PHE A 235 19.37 -0.22 -20.03
#